data_AF-A0A7X8L3C2-F1
#
_entry.id   AF-A0A7X8L3C2-F1
#
_cell.length_a   1.000
_cell.length_b   1.000
_cell.length_c   1.000
_cell.angle_alpha   90.00
_cell.angle_beta   90.00
_cell.angle_gamma   90.00
#
_symmetry.space_group_name_H-M   'P 1'
#
loop_
_entity.id
_entity.type
_entity.pdbx_description
1 polymer ?
#
loop_
_entity_poly.entity_id
_entity_poly.type
_entity_poly.pdbx_seq_one_letter_code
_entity_poly.pdbx_strand_id
1 'polypeptide(L)'
;MKYIISGGGTGGHINPGIAIAKEILTNEPDAEILFVGTQRGLEGKLVPREGFEIKYIDVKGLRRKLSLDNLKTVGKLINSFGSIKEIFREFEPDAVIGTGGYVCFPVVFSAALKKIPTIIHEQNAFPGITNKILARYVDEVAISFEEARSRFKGKAKITLTGNPIRNDLFLLDRAKARENLGMAEDVPLVVIFGGSLGAEHINECVRDMINLHGDEISYNLILATGMKHFEKVMRYIKN
;
A
#
# COMPACT_ATOMS: atom_id res chain seq x y z
N MET A 1 11.32 8.62 19.22
CA MET A 1 12.29 8.12 18.22
C MET A 1 11.91 8.63 16.83
N LYS A 2 12.81 8.55 15.85
CA LYS A 2 12.58 8.98 14.47
C LYS A 2 12.45 7.78 13.51
N TYR A 3 11.33 7.67 12.82
CA TYR A 3 11.04 6.55 11.93
C TYR A 3 10.87 7.02 10.48
N ILE A 4 11.56 6.33 9.56
CA ILE A 4 11.21 6.41 8.15
C ILE A 4 10.33 5.24 7.76
N ILE A 5 9.21 5.51 7.08
CA ILE A 5 8.31 4.49 6.55
C ILE A 5 8.26 4.61 5.03
N SER A 6 8.47 3.49 4.33
CA SER A 6 8.38 3.44 2.87
C SER A 6 7.49 2.29 2.40
N GLY A 7 6.43 2.65 1.69
CA GLY A 7 5.49 1.76 1.02
C GLY A 7 4.92 2.47 -0.19
N GLY A 8 4.73 1.78 -1.32
CA GLY A 8 4.24 2.50 -2.49
C GLY A 8 3.78 1.66 -3.67
N GLY A 9 3.14 2.38 -4.59
CA GLY A 9 2.59 1.84 -5.84
C GLY A 9 1.12 1.42 -5.78
N THR A 10 0.66 0.85 -4.66
CA THR A 10 -0.75 0.45 -4.45
C THR A 10 -1.20 0.73 -3.01
N GLY A 11 -2.52 0.69 -2.79
CA GLY A 11 -3.09 0.83 -1.45
C GLY A 11 -2.64 -0.27 -0.49
N GLY A 12 -2.37 -1.47 -1.01
CA GLY A 12 -1.98 -2.64 -0.22
C GLY A 12 -0.61 -2.53 0.47
N HIS A 13 0.29 -1.67 -0.02
CA HIS A 13 1.57 -1.40 0.66
C HIS A 13 1.48 -0.17 1.56
N ILE A 14 0.85 0.92 1.07
CA ILE A 14 0.86 2.17 1.82
C ILE A 14 -0.07 2.16 3.05
N ASN A 15 -1.23 1.50 2.98
CA ASN A 15 -2.16 1.47 4.10
C ASN A 15 -1.58 0.77 5.34
N PRO A 16 -0.88 -0.40 5.21
CA PRO A 16 -0.13 -0.95 6.34
C PRO A 16 0.91 0.02 6.91
N GLY A 17 1.61 0.79 6.05
CA GLY A 17 2.58 1.78 6.51
C GLY A 17 1.94 2.89 7.35
N ILE A 18 0.77 3.37 6.95
CA ILE A 18 -0.02 4.34 7.71
C ILE A 18 -0.53 3.73 9.02
N ALA A 19 -0.98 2.48 9.01
CA ALA A 19 -1.43 1.79 10.22
C ALA A 19 -0.28 1.66 11.24
N ILE A 20 0.91 1.26 10.78
CA ILE A 20 2.12 1.19 11.59
C ILE A 20 2.47 2.59 12.15
N ALA A 21 2.44 3.64 11.33
CA ALA A 21 2.73 4.99 11.77
C ALA A 21 1.81 5.47 12.90
N LYS A 22 0.50 5.24 12.75
CA LYS A 22 -0.50 5.60 13.78
C LYS A 22 -0.29 4.80 15.06
N GLU A 23 0.03 3.52 14.96
CA GLU A 23 0.30 2.68 16.12
C GLU A 23 1.58 3.11 16.84
N ILE A 24 2.64 3.50 16.11
CA ILE A 24 3.84 4.07 16.71
C ILE A 24 3.49 5.34 17.48
N LEU A 25 2.76 6.29 16.89
CA LEU A 25 2.36 7.52 17.58
C LEU A 25 1.45 7.28 18.79
N THR A 26 0.70 6.17 18.80
CA THR A 26 -0.14 5.79 19.95
C THR A 26 0.72 5.33 21.13
N ASN A 27 1.81 4.59 20.86
CA ASN A 27 2.71 4.06 21.89
C ASN A 27 3.85 5.04 22.25
N GLU A 28 4.25 5.88 21.31
CA GLU A 28 5.31 6.88 21.41
C GLU A 28 4.81 8.24 20.86
N PRO A 29 4.09 9.04 21.66
CA PRO A 29 3.50 10.30 21.20
C PRO A 29 4.50 11.33 20.66
N ASP A 30 5.75 11.28 21.13
CA ASP A 30 6.84 12.18 20.72
C ASP A 30 7.65 11.62 19.53
N ALA A 31 7.21 10.52 18.91
CA ALA A 31 7.90 9.97 17.76
C ALA A 31 7.73 10.85 16.51
N GLU A 32 8.80 11.00 15.74
CA GLU A 32 8.76 11.70 14.46
C GLU A 32 8.63 10.67 13.33
N ILE A 33 7.62 10.83 12.47
CA ILE A 33 7.36 9.91 11.37
C ILE A 33 7.56 10.63 10.03
N LEU A 34 8.46 10.10 9.21
CA LEU A 34 8.68 10.57 7.85
C LEU A 34 8.38 9.47 6.84
N PHE A 35 7.46 9.72 5.91
CA PHE A 35 7.27 8.82 4.78
C PHE A 35 8.25 9.14 3.65
N VAL A 36 8.74 8.11 2.97
CA VAL A 36 9.49 8.24 1.73
C VAL A 36 8.81 7.45 0.62
N GLY A 37 8.32 8.17 -0.40
CA GLY A 37 7.46 7.63 -1.44
C GLY A 37 7.71 8.24 -2.82
N THR A 38 6.79 8.01 -3.76
CA THR A 38 6.80 8.68 -5.06
C THR A 38 5.60 9.60 -5.21
N GLN A 39 5.77 10.71 -5.92
CA GLN A 39 4.68 11.66 -6.16
C GLN A 39 3.55 11.08 -7.04
N ARG A 40 3.85 10.03 -7.80
CA ARG A 40 2.93 9.41 -8.76
C ARG A 40 2.08 8.30 -8.16
N GLY A 41 2.54 7.68 -7.08
CA GLY A 41 1.83 6.58 -6.43
C GLY A 41 0.69 7.06 -5.53
N LEU A 42 -0.08 6.11 -5.00
CA LEU A 42 -1.17 6.42 -4.07
C LEU A 42 -0.64 7.05 -2.77
N GLU A 43 0.61 6.77 -2.41
CA GLU A 43 1.27 7.34 -1.25
C GLU A 43 1.32 8.88 -1.26
N GLY A 44 1.52 9.51 -2.42
CA GLY A 44 1.53 10.97 -2.54
C GLY A 44 0.18 11.64 -2.26
N LYS A 45 -0.92 10.87 -2.21
CA LYS A 45 -2.26 11.36 -1.84
C LYS A 45 -2.68 10.90 -0.45
N LEU A 46 -2.45 9.63 -0.12
CA LEU A 46 -2.94 9.04 1.12
C LEU A 46 -2.13 9.50 2.34
N VAL A 47 -0.82 9.64 2.21
CA VAL A 47 0.02 10.03 3.35
C VAL A 47 -0.27 11.45 3.83
N PRO A 48 -0.29 12.49 2.96
CA PRO A 48 -0.62 13.85 3.41
C PRO A 48 -2.05 13.96 3.93
N ARG A 49 -2.99 13.19 3.36
CA ARG A 49 -4.39 13.15 3.82
C ARG A 49 -4.53 12.67 5.26
N GLU A 50 -3.64 11.79 5.71
CA GLU A 50 -3.60 11.27 7.07
C GLU A 50 -2.72 12.12 8.00
N GLY A 51 -2.22 13.28 7.52
CA GLY A 51 -1.47 14.24 8.34
C GLY A 51 0.03 13.98 8.46
N PHE A 52 0.58 13.02 7.72
CA PHE A 52 2.00 12.67 7.80
C PHE A 52 2.86 13.42 6.76
N GLU A 53 4.10 13.75 7.14
CA GLU A 53 5.09 14.28 6.19
C GLU A 53 5.54 13.19 5.21
N ILE A 54 5.77 13.58 3.95
CA ILE A 54 6.32 12.71 2.91
C ILE A 54 7.39 13.42 2.09
N LYS A 55 8.55 12.77 1.93
CA LYS A 55 9.56 13.13 0.93
C LYS A 55 9.42 12.24 -0.30
N TYR A 56 9.73 12.82 -1.45
CA TYR A 56 9.57 12.15 -2.74
C TYR A 56 10.91 11.80 -3.35
N ILE A 57 11.02 10.58 -3.87
CA ILE A 57 12.14 10.14 -4.69
C ILE A 57 11.64 9.73 -6.08
N ASP A 58 12.44 9.99 -7.12
CA ASP A 58 12.10 9.62 -8.50
C ASP A 58 12.55 8.18 -8.77
N VAL A 59 11.68 7.23 -8.46
CA VAL A 59 11.88 5.80 -8.74
C VAL A 59 10.68 5.28 -9.52
N LYS A 60 10.88 4.25 -10.34
CA LYS A 60 9.82 3.55 -11.05
C LYS A 60 10.03 2.04 -10.91
N GLY A 61 8.95 1.26 -10.95
CA GLY A 61 9.03 -0.19 -11.05
C GLY A 61 9.54 -0.63 -12.42
N LEU A 62 10.35 -1.69 -12.44
CA LEU A 62 10.80 -2.33 -13.67
C LEU A 62 9.63 -2.96 -14.42
N ARG A 63 9.61 -2.86 -15.75
CA ARG A 63 8.65 -3.58 -16.58
C ARG A 63 9.04 -5.06 -16.62
N ARG A 64 8.05 -5.96 -16.65
CA ARG A 64 8.25 -7.42 -16.76
C ARG A 64 9.03 -7.83 -18.02
N LYS A 65 8.90 -7.07 -19.11
CA LYS A 65 9.67 -7.27 -20.35
C LYS A 65 10.90 -6.36 -20.34
N LEU A 66 12.06 -6.91 -20.73
CA LEU A 66 13.28 -6.14 -20.99
C LEU A 66 12.98 -5.07 -22.06
N SER A 67 13.28 -3.81 -21.75
CA SER A 67 13.01 -2.66 -22.62
C SER A 67 13.99 -1.53 -22.31
N LEU A 68 14.17 -0.59 -23.26
CA LEU A 68 14.96 0.63 -23.03
C LEU A 68 14.43 1.45 -21.83
N ASP A 69 13.13 1.35 -21.54
CA ASP A 69 12.53 1.92 -20.34
C ASP A 69 13.08 1.34 -19.04
N ASN A 70 13.53 0.08 -19.02
CA ASN A 70 14.17 -0.51 -17.86
C ASN A 70 15.55 0.13 -17.60
N LEU A 71 16.32 0.48 -18.64
CA LEU A 71 17.59 1.20 -18.48
C LEU A 71 17.37 2.58 -17.83
N LYS A 72 16.37 3.33 -18.30
CA LYS A 72 15.97 4.60 -17.67
C LYS A 72 15.54 4.41 -16.22
N THR A 73 14.83 3.32 -15.95
CA THR A 73 14.38 2.97 -14.59
C THR A 73 15.55 2.66 -13.66
N VAL A 74 16.57 1.97 -14.16
CA VAL A 74 17.82 1.72 -13.41
C VAL A 74 18.57 3.03 -13.14
N GLY A 75 18.68 3.93 -14.13
CA GLY A 75 19.30 5.25 -13.92
C GLY A 75 18.58 6.07 -12.84
N LYS A 76 17.25 6.09 -12.86
CA LYS A 76 16.43 6.72 -11.80
C LYS A 76 16.66 6.09 -10.43
N LEU A 77 16.74 4.76 -10.37
CA LEU A 77 17.06 4.05 -9.12
C LEU A 77 18.44 4.45 -8.58
N ILE A 78 19.46 4.53 -9.43
CA ILE A 78 20.81 4.96 -9.02
C ILE A 78 20.77 6.39 -8.47
N ASN A 79 20.11 7.31 -9.17
CA ASN A 79 19.99 8.70 -8.73
C ASN A 79 19.22 8.83 -7.40
N SER A 80 18.25 7.95 -7.15
CA SER A 80 17.46 7.98 -5.90
C SER A 80 18.30 7.76 -4.64
N PHE A 81 19.44 7.05 -4.73
CA PHE A 81 20.35 6.88 -3.60
C PHE A 81 20.96 8.22 -3.12
N GLY A 82 21.15 9.18 -4.04
CA GLY A 82 21.60 10.52 -3.69
C GLY A 82 20.57 11.26 -2.83
N SER A 83 19.31 11.27 -3.27
CA SER A 83 18.21 11.87 -2.51
C SER A 83 17.99 11.20 -1.15
N ILE A 84 18.10 9.86 -1.09
CA ILE A 84 17.97 9.11 0.16
C ILE A 84 19.09 9.45 1.13
N LYS A 85 20.33 9.62 0.64
CA LYS A 85 21.46 10.03 1.47
C LYS A 85 21.22 11.40 2.12
N GLU A 86 20.64 12.33 1.38
CA GLU A 86 20.26 13.65 1.91
C GLU A 86 19.13 13.56 2.94
N ILE A 87 18.06 12.83 2.62
CA ILE A 87 16.95 12.58 3.57
C ILE A 87 17.47 11.98 4.88
N PHE A 88 18.36 10.99 4.82
CA PHE A 88 18.89 10.34 6.02
C PHE A 88 19.82 11.26 6.82
N ARG A 89 20.54 12.18 6.16
CA ARG A 89 21.40 13.16 6.82
C ARG A 89 20.57 14.22 7.55
N GLU A 90 19.45 14.63 6.97
CA GLU A 90 18.59 15.66 7.55
C GLU A 90 17.68 15.10 8.65
N PHE A 91 17.08 13.94 8.40
CA PHE A 91 16.11 13.35 9.32
C PHE A 91 16.79 12.54 10.44
N GLU A 92 17.92 11.88 10.14
CA GLU A 92 18.64 11.00 11.07
C GLU A 92 17.74 9.92 11.71
N PRO A 93 17.20 8.97 10.91
CA PRO A 93 16.26 7.98 11.41
C PRO A 93 16.90 6.98 12.38
N ASP A 94 16.20 6.66 13.46
CA ASP A 94 16.54 5.58 14.39
C ASP A 94 16.13 4.21 13.85
N ALA A 95 15.07 4.15 13.03
CA ALA A 95 14.62 2.92 12.38
C ALA A 95 13.94 3.19 11.04
N VAL A 96 14.00 2.20 10.14
CA VAL A 96 13.37 2.27 8.81
C VAL A 96 12.47 1.06 8.57
N ILE A 97 11.22 1.33 8.21
CA ILE A 97 10.18 0.32 8.01
C ILE A 97 9.75 0.30 6.54
N GLY A 98 9.83 -0.87 5.93
CA GLY A 98 9.40 -1.11 4.55
C GLY A 98 8.10 -1.91 4.48
N THR A 99 7.11 -1.45 3.74
CA THR A 99 5.84 -2.19 3.54
C THR A 99 5.65 -2.71 2.12
N GLY A 100 6.72 -2.69 1.32
CA GLY A 100 6.74 -3.21 -0.04
C GLY A 100 6.54 -2.15 -1.13
N GLY A 101 6.51 -2.62 -2.38
CA GLY A 101 6.57 -1.75 -3.57
C GLY A 101 8.00 -1.47 -4.03
N TYR A 102 8.13 -0.86 -5.21
CA TYR A 102 9.45 -0.62 -5.81
C TYR A 102 10.22 0.52 -5.12
N VAL A 103 9.52 1.49 -4.55
CA VAL A 103 10.10 2.64 -3.83
C VAL A 103 10.77 2.22 -2.52
N CYS A 104 10.26 1.15 -1.90
CA CYS A 104 10.75 0.59 -0.66
C CYS A 104 12.19 0.06 -0.79
N PHE A 105 12.56 -0.47 -1.96
CA PHE A 105 13.87 -1.06 -2.20
C PHE A 105 15.03 -0.11 -1.89
N PRO A 106 15.21 1.03 -2.61
CA PRO A 106 16.37 1.88 -2.36
C PRO A 106 16.40 2.49 -0.95
N VAL A 107 15.23 2.78 -0.36
CA VAL A 107 15.13 3.38 0.99
C VAL A 107 15.62 2.39 2.06
N VAL A 108 15.00 1.21 2.13
CA VAL A 108 15.33 0.20 3.15
C VAL A 108 16.72 -0.37 2.92
N PHE A 109 17.11 -0.58 1.66
CA PHE A 109 18.45 -1.06 1.33
C PHE A 109 19.53 -0.08 1.81
N SER A 110 19.34 1.23 1.63
CA SER A 110 20.27 2.25 2.12
C SER A 110 20.39 2.25 3.65
N ALA A 111 19.28 2.02 4.36
CA ALA A 111 19.26 1.93 5.82
C ALA A 111 20.04 0.71 6.31
N ALA A 112 19.79 -0.46 5.71
CA ALA A 112 20.49 -1.69 6.04
C ALA A 112 22.00 -1.59 5.80
N LEU A 113 22.43 -0.95 4.70
CA LEU A 113 23.86 -0.71 4.43
C LEU A 113 24.51 0.23 5.47
N LYS A 114 23.75 1.19 6.00
CA LYS A 114 24.18 2.09 7.06
C LYS A 114 24.06 1.49 8.47
N LYS A 115 23.60 0.23 8.59
CA LYS A 115 23.33 -0.45 9.87
C LYS A 115 22.29 0.27 10.73
N ILE A 116 21.39 1.02 10.11
CA ILE A 116 20.21 1.55 10.78
C ILE A 116 19.23 0.37 10.93
N PRO A 117 18.60 0.17 12.11
CA PRO A 117 17.59 -0.87 12.30
C PRO A 117 16.51 -0.87 11.22
N THR A 118 16.25 -2.05 10.64
CA THR A 118 15.36 -2.21 9.50
C THR A 118 14.38 -3.36 9.67
N ILE A 119 13.12 -3.06 9.40
CA ILE A 119 12.04 -4.07 9.34
C ILE A 119 11.34 -3.93 7.99
N ILE A 120 11.02 -5.07 7.37
CA ILE A 120 10.06 -5.08 6.26
C ILE A 120 8.82 -5.87 6.63
N HIS A 121 7.69 -5.52 6.06
CA HIS A 121 6.42 -6.21 6.22
C HIS A 121 5.92 -6.74 4.87
N GLU A 122 5.51 -8.00 4.85
CA GLU A 122 4.93 -8.68 3.69
C GLU A 122 3.48 -9.05 3.93
N GLN A 123 2.59 -8.41 3.18
CA GLN A 123 1.14 -8.55 3.29
C GLN A 123 0.62 -9.79 2.56
N ASN A 124 1.38 -10.36 1.63
CA ASN A 124 0.90 -11.41 0.74
C ASN A 124 1.44 -12.79 1.14
N ALA A 125 0.66 -13.84 0.90
CA ALA A 125 1.14 -15.22 1.02
C ALA A 125 2.31 -15.51 0.05
N PHE A 126 2.37 -14.82 -1.09
CA PHE A 126 3.45 -14.90 -2.06
C PHE A 126 4.28 -13.61 -2.04
N PRO A 127 5.48 -13.62 -1.45
CA PRO A 127 6.22 -12.38 -1.26
C PRO A 127 6.62 -11.68 -2.54
N GLY A 128 6.55 -10.36 -2.52
CA GLY A 128 6.99 -9.49 -3.60
C GLY A 128 8.50 -9.59 -3.82
N ILE A 129 8.96 -9.31 -5.05
CA ILE A 129 10.38 -9.40 -5.39
C ILE A 129 11.24 -8.44 -4.56
N THR A 130 10.74 -7.23 -4.27
CA THR A 130 11.41 -6.26 -3.40
C THR A 130 11.68 -6.86 -2.02
N ASN A 131 10.66 -7.40 -1.36
CA ASN A 131 10.78 -7.95 -0.02
C ASN A 131 11.68 -9.19 -0.01
N LYS A 132 11.60 -10.05 -1.03
CA LYS A 132 12.51 -11.20 -1.17
C LYS A 132 13.98 -10.81 -1.26
N ILE A 133 14.29 -9.69 -1.92
CA ILE A 133 15.67 -9.17 -1.99
C ILE A 133 16.06 -8.54 -0.66
N LEU A 134 15.21 -7.68 -0.10
CA LEU A 134 15.48 -6.97 1.16
C LEU A 134 15.67 -7.91 2.35
N ALA A 135 14.99 -9.06 2.40
CA ALA A 135 15.12 -10.08 3.45
C ALA A 135 16.55 -10.62 3.65
N ARG A 136 17.47 -10.35 2.73
CA ARG A 136 18.90 -10.70 2.86
C ARG A 136 19.70 -9.65 3.64
N TYR A 137 19.17 -8.45 3.75
CA TYR A 137 19.87 -7.27 4.27
C TYR A 137 19.29 -6.77 5.58
N VAL A 138 17.96 -6.83 5.73
CA VAL A 138 17.25 -6.29 6.89
C VAL A 138 17.36 -7.17 8.13
N ASP A 139 17.02 -6.61 9.28
CA ASP A 139 17.07 -7.30 10.57
C ASP A 139 15.88 -8.24 10.76
N GLU A 140 14.68 -7.79 10.38
CA GLU A 140 13.44 -8.54 10.57
C GLU A 140 12.45 -8.42 9.40
N VAL A 141 11.74 -9.51 9.14
CA VAL A 141 10.63 -9.61 8.18
C VAL A 141 9.37 -9.98 8.96
N ALA A 142 8.45 -9.03 9.06
CA ALA A 142 7.10 -9.26 9.54
C ALA A 142 6.24 -9.84 8.41
N ILE A 143 5.53 -10.94 8.66
CA ILE A 143 4.67 -11.61 7.67
C ILE A 143 3.23 -11.64 8.15
N SER A 144 2.29 -11.51 7.21
CA SER A 144 0.86 -11.66 7.50
C SER A 144 0.36 -13.10 7.40
N PHE A 145 1.06 -13.94 6.63
CA PHE A 145 0.66 -15.31 6.32
C PHE A 145 1.83 -16.24 6.58
N GLU A 146 1.63 -17.31 7.33
CA GLU A 146 2.68 -18.26 7.69
C GLU A 146 3.29 -18.94 6.45
N GLU A 147 2.49 -19.13 5.40
CA GLU A 147 2.91 -19.67 4.11
C GLU A 147 4.02 -18.83 3.46
N ALA A 148 4.11 -17.52 3.76
CA ALA A 148 5.16 -16.65 3.25
C ALA A 148 6.55 -16.99 3.81
N ARG A 149 6.64 -17.58 5.02
CA ARG A 149 7.91 -17.84 5.74
C ARG A 149 8.90 -18.62 4.89
N SER A 150 8.46 -19.75 4.32
CA SER A 150 9.31 -20.64 3.51
C SER A 150 9.80 -20.02 2.20
N ARG A 151 9.24 -18.87 1.79
CA ARG A 151 9.54 -18.19 0.54
C ARG A 151 10.61 -17.11 0.68
N PHE A 152 10.95 -16.74 1.91
CA PHE A 152 12.07 -15.85 2.19
C PHE A 152 13.38 -16.62 2.28
N LYS A 153 14.45 -16.00 1.78
CA LYS A 153 15.81 -16.51 1.88
C LYS A 153 16.68 -15.40 2.44
N GLY A 154 17.50 -15.69 3.44
CA GLY A 154 18.36 -14.70 4.07
C GLY A 154 18.53 -14.96 5.56
N LYS A 155 19.17 -14.00 6.22
CA LYS A 155 19.46 -14.03 7.65
C LYS A 155 18.44 -13.28 8.52
N ALA A 156 17.51 -12.54 7.89
CA ALA A 156 16.52 -11.77 8.63
C ALA A 156 15.65 -12.68 9.50
N LYS A 157 15.38 -12.25 10.72
CA LYS A 157 14.39 -12.91 11.59
C LYS A 157 13.02 -12.82 10.92
N ILE A 158 12.23 -13.89 10.96
CA ILE A 158 10.88 -13.89 10.37
C ILE A 158 9.86 -14.02 11.50
N THR A 159 8.93 -13.07 11.59
CA THR A 159 7.92 -13.00 12.65
C THR A 159 6.52 -12.91 12.06
N LEU A 160 5.62 -13.78 12.50
CA LEU A 160 4.21 -13.75 12.09
C LEU A 160 3.48 -12.69 12.91
N THR A 161 3.08 -11.59 12.28
CA THR A 161 2.42 -10.44 12.93
C THR A 161 0.96 -10.27 12.52
N GLY A 162 0.53 -10.95 11.44
CA GLY A 162 -0.71 -10.59 10.76
C GLY A 162 -0.51 -9.35 9.86
N ASN A 163 -1.61 -8.77 9.36
CA ASN A 163 -1.55 -7.59 8.50
C ASN A 163 -1.98 -6.34 9.29
N PRO A 164 -1.16 -5.28 9.36
CA PRO A 164 -1.53 -4.04 10.01
C PRO A 164 -2.79 -3.43 9.37
N ILE A 165 -3.80 -3.21 10.20
CA ILE A 165 -5.06 -2.57 9.81
C ILE A 165 -5.32 -1.37 10.71
N ARG A 166 -6.11 -0.41 10.20
CA ARG A 166 -6.42 0.83 10.93
C ARG A 166 -7.36 0.52 12.09
N ASN A 167 -7.04 1.01 13.28
CA ASN A 167 -7.87 0.81 14.48
C ASN A 167 -9.29 1.35 14.32
N ASP A 168 -9.46 2.45 13.57
CA ASP A 168 -10.76 3.07 13.27
C ASP A 168 -11.76 2.09 12.63
N LEU A 169 -11.28 1.03 11.95
CA LEU A 169 -12.16 0.01 11.34
C LEU A 169 -12.93 -0.80 12.40
N PHE A 170 -12.36 -0.97 13.60
CA PHE A 170 -13.00 -1.71 14.69
C PHE A 170 -14.04 -0.88 15.45
N LEU A 171 -14.04 0.44 15.24
CA LEU A 171 -14.94 1.39 15.89
C LEU A 171 -16.15 1.76 15.02
N LEU A 172 -16.33 1.09 13.88
CA LEU A 172 -17.40 1.40 12.94
C LEU A 172 -18.75 0.85 13.41
N ASP A 173 -19.73 1.74 13.49
CA ASP A 173 -21.13 1.40 13.72
C ASP A 173 -21.82 1.11 12.37
N ARG A 174 -22.40 -0.09 12.26
CA ARG A 174 -23.09 -0.54 11.04
C ARG A 174 -24.32 0.32 10.72
N ALA A 175 -25.17 0.63 11.70
CA ALA A 175 -26.39 1.40 11.48
C ALA A 175 -26.05 2.81 10.99
N LYS A 176 -25.10 3.47 11.66
CA LYS A 176 -24.61 4.79 11.26
C LYS A 176 -23.96 4.79 9.87
N ALA A 177 -23.20 3.74 9.53
CA ALA A 177 -22.61 3.62 8.20
C ALA A 177 -23.67 3.48 7.10
N ARG A 178 -24.77 2.75 7.36
CA ARG A 178 -25.89 2.60 6.42
C ARG A 178 -26.68 3.90 6.26
N GLU A 179 -26.94 4.59 7.37
CA GLU A 179 -27.57 5.92 7.37
C GLU A 179 -26.78 6.90 6.49
N ASN A 180 -25.46 6.98 6.67
CA ASN A 180 -24.58 7.85 5.87
C ASN A 180 -24.58 7.50 4.36
N LEU A 181 -24.90 6.25 4.01
CA LEU A 181 -25.00 5.80 2.62
C LEU A 181 -26.42 5.92 2.06
N GLY A 182 -27.39 6.38 2.85
CA GLY A 182 -28.80 6.48 2.45
C GLY A 182 -29.47 5.11 2.24
N MET A 183 -29.04 4.08 2.98
CA MET A 183 -29.52 2.71 2.79
C MET A 183 -30.42 2.25 3.94
N ALA A 184 -31.61 1.73 3.60
CA ALA A 184 -32.52 1.11 4.57
C ALA A 184 -31.85 -0.05 5.32
N GLU A 185 -32.14 -0.28 6.60
CA GLU A 185 -31.42 -1.26 7.43
C GLU A 185 -31.61 -2.72 7.00
N ASP A 186 -32.78 -3.04 6.45
CA ASP A 186 -33.30 -4.39 6.16
C ASP A 186 -33.01 -4.89 4.75
N VAL A 187 -32.62 -4.01 3.82
CA VAL A 187 -32.26 -4.40 2.45
C VAL A 187 -30.81 -4.88 2.39
N PRO A 188 -30.51 -6.08 1.87
CA PRO A 188 -29.12 -6.54 1.73
C PRO A 188 -28.27 -5.53 0.94
N LEU A 189 -27.00 -5.38 1.31
CA LEU A 189 -26.02 -4.55 0.59
C LEU A 189 -24.92 -5.45 0.04
N VAL A 190 -24.74 -5.41 -1.28
CA VAL A 190 -23.63 -6.05 -1.98
C VAL A 190 -22.63 -4.97 -2.38
N VAL A 191 -21.37 -5.15 -1.95
CA VAL A 191 -20.26 -4.27 -2.33
C VAL A 191 -19.32 -5.06 -3.24
N ILE A 192 -19.13 -4.56 -4.47
CA ILE A 192 -18.23 -5.16 -5.46
C ILE A 192 -17.07 -4.20 -5.70
N PHE A 193 -15.84 -4.69 -5.63
CA PHE A 193 -14.65 -3.87 -5.82
C PHE A 193 -13.51 -4.67 -6.46
N GLY A 194 -12.74 -4.01 -7.33
CA GLY A 194 -11.59 -4.59 -8.03
C GLY A 194 -10.23 -4.29 -7.39
N GLY A 195 -10.22 -3.91 -6.10
CA GLY A 195 -9.01 -3.41 -5.42
C GLY A 195 -8.69 -1.93 -5.73
N SER A 196 -7.55 -1.44 -5.23
CA SER A 196 -7.27 0.01 -5.18
C SER A 196 -7.17 0.70 -6.55
N LEU A 197 -6.85 -0.05 -7.61
CA LEU A 197 -6.76 0.48 -8.97
C LEU A 197 -8.03 0.21 -9.80
N GLY A 198 -8.95 -0.62 -9.29
CA GLY A 198 -10.04 -1.20 -10.06
C GLY A 198 -9.62 -2.44 -10.85
N ALA A 199 -10.62 -3.20 -11.31
CA ALA A 199 -10.44 -4.37 -12.16
C ALA A 199 -11.41 -4.30 -13.33
N GLU A 200 -10.87 -4.10 -14.53
CA GLU A 200 -11.67 -3.85 -15.74
C GLU A 200 -12.69 -4.95 -16.03
N HIS A 201 -12.28 -6.21 -15.97
CA HIS A 201 -13.19 -7.34 -16.24
C HIS A 201 -14.28 -7.49 -15.17
N ILE A 202 -13.99 -7.21 -13.89
CA ILE A 202 -15.02 -7.19 -12.85
C ILE A 202 -16.03 -6.08 -13.16
N ASN A 203 -15.54 -4.88 -13.48
CA ASN A 203 -16.39 -3.74 -13.78
C ASN A 203 -17.29 -4.00 -15.01
N GLU A 204 -16.76 -4.61 -16.06
CA GLU A 204 -17.52 -4.95 -17.27
C GLU A 204 -18.58 -6.02 -16.97
N CYS A 205 -18.23 -7.06 -16.21
CA CYS A 205 -19.17 -8.09 -15.80
C CYS A 205 -20.32 -7.54 -14.95
N VAL A 206 -20.03 -6.68 -13.97
CA VAL A 206 -21.06 -6.07 -13.13
C VAL A 206 -21.94 -5.12 -13.93
N ARG A 207 -21.34 -4.32 -14.83
CA ARG A 207 -22.11 -3.46 -15.74
C ARG A 207 -23.08 -4.28 -16.60
N ASP A 208 -22.62 -5.37 -17.18
CA ASP A 208 -23.46 -6.21 -18.05
C ASP A 208 -24.58 -6.89 -17.24
N MET A 209 -24.29 -7.31 -16.01
CA MET A 209 -25.30 -7.81 -15.07
C MET A 209 -26.36 -6.74 -14.76
N ILE A 210 -25.97 -5.49 -14.48
CA ILE A 210 -26.92 -4.38 -14.25
C ILE A 210 -27.76 -4.12 -15.51
N ASN A 211 -27.15 -4.10 -16.70
CA ASN A 211 -27.85 -3.82 -17.94
C ASN A 211 -28.86 -4.92 -18.34
N LEU A 212 -28.61 -6.18 -17.94
CA LEU A 212 -29.47 -7.32 -18.29
C LEU A 212 -30.52 -7.61 -17.23
N HIS A 213 -30.19 -7.39 -15.95
CA HIS A 213 -30.99 -7.86 -14.81
C HIS A 213 -31.25 -6.76 -13.77
N GLY A 214 -31.04 -5.48 -14.10
CA GLY A 214 -31.17 -4.36 -13.16
C GLY A 214 -32.53 -4.33 -12.43
N ASP A 215 -33.62 -4.60 -13.15
CA ASP A 215 -34.98 -4.63 -12.61
C ASP A 215 -35.24 -5.84 -11.69
N GLU A 216 -34.41 -6.89 -11.76
CA GLU A 216 -34.50 -8.09 -10.91
C GLU A 216 -33.71 -7.94 -9.60
N ILE A 217 -32.89 -6.89 -9.47
CA ILE A 217 -32.04 -6.66 -8.30
C ILE A 217 -32.89 -6.18 -7.11
N SER A 218 -32.99 -7.03 -6.09
CA SER A 218 -33.73 -6.76 -4.84
C SER A 218 -32.85 -6.31 -3.66
N TYR A 219 -31.61 -5.90 -3.94
CA TYR A 219 -30.62 -5.49 -2.95
C TYR A 219 -29.89 -4.21 -3.36
N ASN A 220 -29.33 -3.49 -2.39
CA ASN A 220 -28.48 -2.34 -2.66
C ASN A 220 -27.15 -2.81 -3.23
N LEU A 221 -26.64 -2.12 -4.25
CA LEU A 221 -25.38 -2.44 -4.91
C LEU A 221 -24.44 -1.23 -4.90
N ILE A 222 -23.22 -1.42 -4.39
CA ILE A 222 -22.11 -0.47 -4.56
C ILE A 222 -21.04 -1.12 -5.42
N LEU A 223 -20.69 -0.48 -6.54
CA LEU A 223 -19.54 -0.86 -7.35
C LEU A 223 -18.41 0.16 -7.19
N ALA A 224 -17.33 -0.23 -6.53
CA ALA A 224 -16.09 0.56 -6.49
C ALA A 224 -15.23 0.26 -7.73
N THR A 225 -15.42 1.05 -8.78
CA THR A 225 -14.83 0.83 -10.11
C THR A 225 -13.32 1.02 -10.18
N GLY A 226 -12.75 1.82 -9.26
CA GLY A 226 -11.40 2.40 -9.38
C GLY A 226 -11.40 3.69 -10.23
N MET A 227 -10.57 4.66 -9.83
CA MET A 227 -10.59 6.03 -10.36
C MET A 227 -10.49 6.11 -11.90
N LYS A 228 -9.70 5.23 -12.51
CA LYS A 228 -9.49 5.25 -13.97
C LYS A 228 -10.65 4.66 -14.77
N HIS A 229 -11.52 3.90 -14.13
CA HIS A 229 -12.59 3.16 -14.79
C HIS A 229 -13.97 3.80 -14.62
N PHE A 230 -14.13 4.72 -13.65
CA PHE A 230 -15.44 5.27 -13.28
C PHE A 230 -16.22 5.82 -14.48
N GLU A 231 -15.62 6.75 -15.22
CA GLU A 231 -16.24 7.36 -16.41
C GLU A 231 -16.61 6.35 -17.49
N LYS A 232 -15.74 5.34 -17.74
CA LYS A 232 -16.01 4.28 -18.72
C LYS A 232 -17.20 3.43 -18.27
N VAL A 233 -17.24 3.02 -17.00
CA VAL A 233 -18.31 2.18 -16.47
C VAL A 233 -19.64 2.90 -16.54
N MET A 234 -19.71 4.13 -16.02
CA MET A 234 -20.94 4.93 -15.98
C MET A 234 -21.52 5.19 -17.37
N ARG A 235 -20.67 5.44 -18.38
CA ARG A 235 -21.11 5.68 -19.77
C ARG A 235 -21.91 4.53 -20.38
N TYR A 236 -21.63 3.29 -19.96
CA TYR A 236 -22.21 2.09 -20.57
C TYR A 236 -23.24 1.39 -19.67
N ILE A 237 -23.55 1.96 -18.50
CA ILE A 237 -24.73 1.56 -17.74
C ILE A 237 -25.95 2.19 -18.42
N LYS A 238 -26.89 1.34 -18.82
CA LYS A 238 -28.18 1.74 -19.38
C LYS A 238 -29.16 1.87 -18.21
N ASN A 239 -29.38 3.09 -17.76
CA ASN A 239 -30.52 3.44 -16.92
C ASN A 239 -31.66 3.92 -17.81
#